data_AF-A0A651FUW7-F1
#
_entry.id   AF-A0A651FUW7-F1
#
_cell.length_a   1.000
_cell.length_b   1.000
_cell.length_c   1.000
_cell.angle_alpha   90.00
_cell.angle_beta   90.00
_cell.angle_gamma   90.00
#
_symmetry.space_group_name_H-M   'P 1'
#
loop_
_entity.id
_entity.type
_entity.pdbx_description
1 polymer ?
#
loop_
_entity_poly.entity_id
_entity_poly.type
_entity_poly.pdbx_seq_one_letter_code
_entity_poly.pdbx_strand_id
1 'polypeptide(L)'
;MNKLLVASVLVAAVGLGSCSKKSSTTGWKINDRKNGGFMANLNYKGQQTGPGLVFVEGGTFTMGRVEEDFYRDWNNIPRQVTVSSFYMDESEVTNLDYREYLYWLERVFDIEYYPEIYTGALPDTLVWRDKLAYNEVYVENYLRHPAYNLYPVVGVSWVQAMRYASWRTDRVNEQILINEGVLNHMPDQQDADHFNSEVYLYMQGEYTQQNRKG
;
A
#
# COMPACT_ATOMS: atom_id res chain seq x y z
N MET A 1 -21.59 -52.59 35.62
CA MET A 1 -20.68 -52.80 34.46
C MET A 1 -20.45 -51.56 33.58
N ASN A 2 -20.91 -50.33 33.92
CA ASN A 2 -20.92 -49.21 32.95
C ASN A 2 -20.06 -47.97 33.29
N LYS A 3 -19.15 -48.01 34.28
CA LYS A 3 -18.27 -46.85 34.59
C LYS A 3 -16.87 -46.94 33.96
N LEU A 4 -16.43 -48.14 33.54
CA LEU A 4 -15.14 -48.35 32.87
C LEU A 4 -15.17 -48.01 31.37
N LEU A 5 -16.33 -48.16 30.70
CA LEU A 5 -16.48 -47.85 29.28
C LEU A 5 -16.49 -46.34 28.97
N VAL A 6 -16.91 -45.49 29.92
CA VAL A 6 -16.93 -44.03 29.73
C VAL A 6 -15.50 -43.45 29.85
N ALA A 7 -14.64 -44.05 30.68
CA ALA A 7 -13.25 -43.63 30.83
C ALA A 7 -12.39 -44.02 29.61
N SER A 8 -12.68 -45.13 28.92
CA SER A 8 -11.94 -45.55 27.73
C SER A 8 -12.21 -44.68 26.49
N VAL A 9 -13.39 -44.03 26.41
CA VAL A 9 -13.75 -43.16 25.28
C VAL A 9 -13.09 -41.79 25.38
N LEU A 10 -12.83 -41.30 26.60
CA LEU A 10 -12.15 -40.00 26.82
C LEU A 10 -10.64 -40.05 26.58
N VAL A 11 -9.99 -41.19 26.75
CA VAL A 11 -8.53 -41.35 26.50
C VAL A 11 -8.23 -41.45 25.00
N ALA A 12 -9.18 -41.90 24.17
CA ALA A 12 -9.01 -41.99 22.72
C ALA A 12 -9.06 -40.63 21.99
N ALA A 13 -9.57 -39.58 22.64
CA ALA A 13 -9.74 -38.26 22.01
C ALA A 13 -8.51 -37.35 22.09
N VAL A 14 -7.44 -37.74 22.80
CA VAL A 14 -6.25 -36.89 23.03
C VAL A 14 -5.11 -37.18 22.02
N GLY A 15 -5.26 -38.16 21.12
CA GLY A 15 -4.19 -38.66 20.27
C GLY A 15 -4.00 -38.03 18.89
N LEU A 16 -4.85 -37.09 18.46
CA LEU A 16 -4.83 -36.57 17.07
C LEU A 16 -4.49 -35.08 17.04
N GLY A 17 -3.22 -34.76 17.28
CA GLY A 17 -2.78 -33.38 17.31
C GLY A 17 -1.27 -33.20 17.08
N SER A 18 -0.68 -33.90 16.12
CA SER A 18 0.67 -33.56 15.67
C SER A 18 0.82 -33.76 14.16
N CYS A 19 0.37 -32.75 13.42
CA CYS A 19 0.65 -32.67 12.00
C CYS A 19 2.11 -32.22 11.83
N SER A 20 3.05 -33.18 11.92
CA SER A 20 4.45 -32.92 11.58
C SER A 20 4.51 -32.52 10.11
N LYS A 21 4.99 -31.31 9.80
CA LYS A 21 5.07 -30.78 8.44
C LYS A 21 6.05 -31.62 7.60
N LYS A 22 5.50 -32.63 6.92
CA LYS A 22 6.20 -33.49 5.96
C LYS A 22 6.07 -32.89 4.56
N SER A 23 7.06 -33.12 3.73
CA SER A 23 7.03 -32.79 2.30
C SER A 23 5.89 -33.54 1.61
N SER A 24 5.06 -32.83 0.84
CA SER A 24 3.97 -33.41 0.06
C SER A 24 4.48 -34.32 -1.08
N THR A 25 5.62 -33.98 -1.66
CA THR A 25 6.20 -34.72 -2.80
C THR A 25 7.04 -35.92 -2.34
N THR A 26 7.76 -35.79 -1.23
CA THR A 26 8.78 -36.78 -0.83
C THR A 26 8.48 -37.47 0.50
N GLY A 27 7.51 -37.01 1.28
CA GLY A 27 7.12 -37.61 2.57
C GLY A 27 8.11 -37.39 3.73
N TRP A 28 9.31 -36.87 3.46
CA TRP A 28 10.32 -36.58 4.47
C TRP A 28 9.94 -35.38 5.34
N LYS A 29 10.41 -35.36 6.59
CA LYS A 29 10.23 -34.22 7.49
C LYS A 29 11.06 -33.03 7.00
N ILE A 30 10.43 -31.87 6.93
CA ILE A 30 11.09 -30.60 6.62
C ILE A 30 11.67 -30.03 7.92
N ASN A 31 12.83 -29.35 7.86
CA ASN A 31 13.54 -28.76 9.00
C ASN A 31 14.08 -29.75 10.03
N ASP A 32 14.42 -30.98 9.63
CA ASP A 32 15.08 -31.95 10.51
C ASP A 32 16.59 -31.96 10.28
N ARG A 33 17.36 -31.56 11.31
CA ARG A 33 18.83 -31.53 11.28
C ARG A 33 19.43 -32.93 11.11
N LYS A 34 18.72 -33.99 11.50
CA LYS A 34 19.18 -35.38 11.35
C LYS A 34 18.99 -35.92 9.93
N ASN A 35 18.14 -35.26 9.13
CA ASN A 35 17.75 -35.71 7.79
C ASN A 35 18.28 -34.77 6.70
N GLY A 36 19.59 -34.52 6.70
CA GLY A 36 20.26 -33.73 5.66
C GLY A 36 20.05 -32.21 5.76
N GLY A 37 19.32 -31.72 6.78
CA GLY A 37 19.30 -30.29 7.12
C GLY A 37 18.57 -29.39 6.13
N PHE A 38 17.65 -29.92 5.32
CA PHE A 38 16.83 -29.08 4.44
C PHE A 38 15.95 -28.14 5.29
N MET A 39 16.23 -26.84 5.19
CA MET A 39 15.51 -25.79 5.91
C MET A 39 14.57 -25.05 4.96
N ALA A 40 13.27 -25.04 5.26
CA ALA A 40 12.28 -24.23 4.60
C ALA A 40 11.44 -23.45 5.63
N ASN A 41 11.13 -22.19 5.32
CA ASN A 41 10.24 -21.39 6.14
C ASN A 41 8.79 -21.82 5.90
N LEU A 42 8.29 -22.68 6.78
CA LEU A 42 6.93 -23.24 6.71
C LEU A 42 5.85 -22.31 7.26
N ASN A 43 6.24 -21.12 7.75
CA ASN A 43 5.35 -20.13 8.36
C ASN A 43 5.34 -18.81 7.56
N TYR A 44 5.73 -18.85 6.29
CA TYR A 44 5.63 -17.68 5.42
C TYR A 44 4.16 -17.34 5.16
N LYS A 45 3.72 -16.17 5.64
CA LYS A 45 2.33 -15.70 5.53
C LYS A 45 2.02 -15.00 4.19
N GLY A 46 2.97 -14.99 3.25
CA GLY A 46 2.87 -14.18 2.05
C GLY A 46 3.37 -12.75 2.26
N GLN A 47 3.34 -11.96 1.19
CA GLN A 47 3.55 -10.53 1.24
C GLN A 47 2.31 -9.88 1.88
N GLN A 48 2.52 -9.05 2.92
CA GLN A 48 1.43 -8.27 3.49
C GLN A 48 1.02 -7.18 2.48
N THR A 49 -0.28 -7.01 2.27
CA THR A 49 -0.82 -5.88 1.48
C THR A 49 -0.61 -4.58 2.24
N GLY A 50 -0.26 -3.51 1.52
CA GLY A 50 -0.30 -2.17 2.09
C GLY A 50 -1.75 -1.74 2.41
N PRO A 51 -1.93 -0.65 3.16
CA PRO A 51 -3.25 -0.15 3.52
C PRO A 51 -4.02 0.31 2.28
N GLY A 52 -5.26 -0.16 2.12
CA GLY A 52 -6.15 0.20 1.01
C GLY A 52 -5.77 -0.41 -0.35
N LEU A 53 -4.79 -1.33 -0.39
CA LEU A 53 -4.35 -2.02 -1.59
C LEU A 53 -5.05 -3.36 -1.77
N VAL A 54 -5.50 -3.62 -3.00
CA VAL A 54 -6.06 -4.90 -3.44
C VAL A 54 -5.09 -5.58 -4.40
N PHE A 55 -4.95 -6.90 -4.26
CA PHE A 55 -4.14 -7.71 -5.17
C PHE A 55 -4.90 -7.98 -6.47
N VAL A 56 -4.32 -7.60 -7.59
CA VAL A 56 -4.82 -7.87 -8.93
C VAL A 56 -4.03 -9.03 -9.52
N GLU A 57 -4.73 -10.12 -9.83
CA GLU A 57 -4.11 -11.31 -10.43
C GLU A 57 -3.63 -11.00 -11.85
N GLY A 58 -2.38 -11.42 -12.12
CA GLY A 58 -1.79 -11.34 -13.44
C GLY A 58 -2.48 -12.29 -14.41
N GLY A 59 -2.68 -11.82 -15.63
CA GLY A 59 -3.41 -12.56 -16.64
C GLY A 59 -3.36 -11.84 -17.98
N THR A 60 -4.06 -12.43 -18.94
CA THR A 60 -4.18 -11.89 -20.27
C THR A 60 -5.62 -11.44 -20.50
N PHE A 61 -5.81 -10.18 -20.87
CA PHE A 61 -7.13 -9.63 -21.20
C PHE A 61 -7.09 -8.87 -22.53
N THR A 62 -8.25 -8.75 -23.17
CA THR A 62 -8.41 -7.96 -24.39
C THR A 62 -8.70 -6.53 -24.00
N MET A 63 -7.75 -5.63 -24.23
CA MET A 63 -7.88 -4.21 -23.96
C MET A 63 -8.48 -3.50 -25.18
N GLY A 64 -9.55 -2.74 -24.97
CA GLY A 64 -10.22 -1.96 -25.99
C GLY A 64 -11.66 -2.40 -26.20
N ARG A 65 -12.21 -2.12 -27.37
CA ARG A 65 -13.63 -2.30 -27.66
C ARG A 65 -14.02 -3.78 -27.80
N VAL A 66 -14.99 -4.22 -26.98
CA VAL A 66 -15.64 -5.54 -27.11
C VAL A 66 -17.04 -5.44 -27.75
N GLU A 67 -17.67 -4.26 -27.72
CA GLU A 67 -19.06 -4.01 -28.19
C GLU A 67 -19.13 -2.89 -29.25
N GLU A 68 -20.05 -2.96 -30.21
CA GLU A 68 -20.21 -1.96 -31.29
C GLU A 68 -20.87 -0.65 -30.78
N ASP A 69 -20.28 0.51 -31.09
CA ASP A 69 -20.85 1.85 -30.79
C ASP A 69 -21.33 2.48 -32.09
N PHE A 70 -22.45 3.18 -31.97
CA PHE A 70 -23.15 3.85 -33.05
C PHE A 70 -22.29 4.89 -33.78
N TYR A 71 -21.33 5.53 -33.09
CA TYR A 71 -20.49 6.57 -33.68
C TYR A 71 -19.29 6.07 -34.51
N ARG A 72 -18.97 4.76 -34.45
CA ARG A 72 -17.89 4.12 -35.25
C ARG A 72 -16.53 4.85 -35.24
N ASP A 73 -16.13 5.44 -34.11
CA ASP A 73 -14.80 6.04 -33.98
C ASP A 73 -13.67 5.00 -34.08
N TRP A 74 -12.63 5.30 -34.88
CA TRP A 74 -11.49 4.40 -35.18
C TRP A 74 -10.34 4.46 -34.17
N ASN A 75 -10.57 4.99 -32.95
CA ASN A 75 -9.50 5.23 -31.97
C ASN A 75 -9.32 4.10 -30.94
N ASN A 76 -10.06 3.00 -31.04
CA ASN A 76 -10.09 1.95 -30.00
C ASN A 76 -10.02 0.52 -30.59
N ILE A 77 -8.89 0.18 -31.21
CA ILE A 77 -8.64 -1.16 -31.76
C ILE A 77 -8.36 -2.14 -30.61
N PRO A 78 -9.13 -3.24 -30.47
CA PRO A 78 -8.92 -4.21 -29.40
C PRO A 78 -7.58 -4.93 -29.58
N ARG A 79 -6.78 -4.98 -28.51
CA ARG A 79 -5.49 -5.68 -28.46
C ARG A 79 -5.39 -6.53 -27.20
N GLN A 80 -4.84 -7.73 -27.34
CA GLN A 80 -4.62 -8.60 -26.19
C GLN A 80 -3.36 -8.17 -25.45
N VAL A 81 -3.48 -7.91 -24.15
CA VAL A 81 -2.39 -7.47 -23.28
C VAL A 81 -2.24 -8.45 -22.12
N THR A 82 -1.00 -8.83 -21.83
CA THR A 82 -0.65 -9.63 -20.65
C THR A 82 -0.03 -8.71 -19.61
N VAL A 83 -0.57 -8.75 -18.39
CA VAL A 83 -0.09 -7.93 -17.27
C VAL A 83 0.30 -8.86 -16.13
N SER A 84 1.46 -8.59 -15.51
CA SER A 84 1.92 -9.30 -14.31
C SER A 84 1.05 -8.93 -13.12
N SER A 85 0.92 -9.81 -12.12
CA SER A 85 0.18 -9.50 -10.89
C SER A 85 0.75 -8.26 -10.20
N PHE A 86 -0.11 -7.38 -9.71
CA PHE A 86 0.30 -6.14 -9.04
C PHE A 86 -0.76 -5.73 -7.99
N TYR A 87 -0.49 -4.67 -7.25
CA TYR A 87 -1.42 -4.11 -6.28
C TYR A 87 -1.98 -2.77 -6.78
N MET A 88 -3.27 -2.54 -6.55
CA MET A 88 -3.96 -1.29 -6.92
C MET A 88 -4.77 -0.78 -5.73
N ASP A 89 -4.92 0.54 -5.61
CA ASP A 89 -5.83 1.13 -4.63
C ASP A 89 -7.28 0.74 -4.92
N GLU A 90 -8.05 0.45 -3.86
CA GLU A 90 -9.47 0.09 -3.97
C GLU A 90 -10.35 1.27 -4.40
N SER A 91 -10.02 2.49 -3.96
CA SER A 91 -10.75 3.72 -4.23
C SER A 91 -9.82 4.83 -4.74
N GLU A 92 -10.40 5.89 -5.31
CA GLU A 92 -9.63 7.09 -5.62
C GLU A 92 -9.06 7.73 -4.36
N VAL A 93 -8.02 8.55 -4.55
CA VAL A 93 -7.42 9.37 -3.48
C VAL A 93 -8.43 10.43 -3.05
N THR A 94 -8.73 10.46 -1.75
CA THR A 94 -9.71 11.41 -1.21
C THR A 94 -9.07 12.77 -0.91
N ASN A 95 -9.91 13.80 -0.75
CA ASN A 95 -9.47 15.12 -0.28
C ASN A 95 -8.79 15.03 1.09
N LEU A 96 -9.23 14.13 1.97
CA LEU A 96 -8.61 13.92 3.28
C LEU A 96 -7.17 13.40 3.14
N ASP A 97 -6.97 12.37 2.32
CA ASP A 97 -5.65 11.76 2.11
C ASP A 97 -4.68 12.77 1.46
N TYR A 98 -5.18 13.57 0.51
CA TYR A 98 -4.35 14.60 -0.12
C TYR A 98 -3.98 15.73 0.87
N ARG A 99 -4.86 16.06 1.82
CA ARG A 99 -4.56 17.03 2.87
C ARG A 99 -3.55 16.49 3.89
N GLU A 100 -3.57 15.18 4.16
CA GLU A 100 -2.51 14.54 4.95
C GLU A 100 -1.15 14.73 4.27
N TYR A 101 -1.09 14.55 2.95
CA TYR A 101 0.12 14.81 2.17
C TYR A 101 0.58 16.28 2.28
N LEU A 102 -0.33 17.25 2.08
CA LEU A 102 0.02 18.66 2.20
C LEU A 102 0.50 19.03 3.60
N TYR A 103 -0.16 18.50 4.64
CA TYR A 103 0.26 18.68 6.03
C TYR A 103 1.64 18.08 6.30
N TRP A 104 1.92 16.90 5.75
CA TRP A 104 3.23 16.28 5.88
C TRP A 104 4.32 17.13 5.23
N LEU A 105 4.06 17.66 4.02
CA LEU A 105 5.01 18.56 3.33
C LEU A 105 5.29 19.81 4.16
N GLU A 106 4.24 20.44 4.70
CA GLU A 106 4.34 21.64 5.52
C GLU A 106 5.13 21.42 6.81
N ARG A 107 5.03 20.23 7.38
CA ARG A 107 5.70 19.88 8.64
C ARG A 107 7.16 19.49 8.45
N VAL A 108 7.46 18.74 7.39
CA VAL A 108 8.80 18.14 7.17
C VAL A 108 9.73 19.11 6.46
N PHE A 109 9.25 19.83 5.46
CA PHE A 109 10.05 20.81 4.73
C PHE A 109 9.86 22.19 5.33
N ASP A 110 10.97 22.92 5.46
CA ASP A 110 10.92 24.31 5.87
C ASP A 110 10.33 25.17 4.74
N ILE A 111 9.05 25.54 4.87
CA ILE A 111 8.35 26.38 3.90
C ILE A 111 8.97 27.78 3.82
N GLU A 112 9.62 28.27 4.89
CA GLU A 112 10.27 29.58 4.87
C GLU A 112 11.44 29.58 3.89
N TYR A 113 12.15 28.45 3.77
CA TYR A 113 13.27 28.30 2.84
C TYR A 113 12.84 27.77 1.46
N TYR A 114 11.88 26.84 1.40
CA TYR A 114 11.44 26.18 0.15
C TYR A 114 9.91 26.27 -0.09
N PRO A 115 9.34 27.46 -0.30
CA PRO A 115 7.89 27.62 -0.50
C PRO A 115 7.38 26.95 -1.79
N GLU A 116 8.25 26.71 -2.77
CA GLU A 116 7.90 26.10 -4.05
C GLU A 116 7.45 24.65 -3.89
N ILE A 117 7.95 23.93 -2.88
CA ILE A 117 7.59 22.53 -2.62
C ILE A 117 6.11 22.44 -2.27
N TYR A 118 5.67 23.25 -1.29
CA TYR A 118 4.29 23.27 -0.84
C TYR A 118 3.36 23.84 -1.90
N THR A 119 3.71 25.00 -2.47
CA THR A 119 2.86 25.66 -3.48
C THR A 119 2.73 24.82 -4.76
N GLY A 120 3.79 24.12 -5.16
CA GLY A 120 3.76 23.19 -6.29
C GLY A 120 2.94 21.91 -6.04
N ALA A 121 2.66 21.57 -4.79
CA ALA A 121 1.80 20.45 -4.43
C ALA A 121 0.31 20.85 -4.27
N LEU A 122 -0.02 22.14 -4.21
CA LEU A 122 -1.41 22.58 -4.07
C LEU A 122 -2.24 22.24 -5.33
N PRO A 123 -3.43 21.62 -5.20
CA PRO A 123 -4.34 21.42 -6.32
C PRO A 123 -4.94 22.73 -6.83
N ASP A 124 -5.24 22.79 -8.12
CA ASP A 124 -5.98 23.91 -8.70
C ASP A 124 -7.46 23.87 -8.31
N THR A 125 -7.82 24.72 -7.34
CA THR A 125 -9.21 24.88 -6.89
C THR A 125 -10.10 25.62 -7.89
N LEU A 126 -9.53 26.34 -8.87
CA LEU A 126 -10.30 27.10 -9.87
C LEU A 126 -10.86 26.21 -10.98
N VAL A 127 -10.54 24.91 -10.99
CA VAL A 127 -11.08 23.93 -11.95
C VAL A 127 -12.61 23.89 -11.99
N TRP A 128 -13.26 24.24 -10.87
CA TRP A 128 -14.72 24.29 -10.76
C TRP A 128 -15.34 25.55 -11.34
N ARG A 129 -14.52 26.58 -11.61
CA ARG A 129 -15.00 27.90 -12.02
C ARG A 129 -15.36 27.90 -13.50
N ASP A 130 -16.60 28.24 -13.80
CA ASP A 130 -17.06 28.51 -15.15
C ASP A 130 -17.75 29.88 -15.20
N LYS A 131 -17.64 30.58 -16.33
CA LYS A 131 -18.11 31.97 -16.50
C LYS A 131 -19.62 32.11 -16.31
N LEU A 132 -20.38 31.06 -16.61
CA LEU A 132 -21.85 31.07 -16.57
C LEU A 132 -22.42 30.23 -15.43
N ALA A 133 -21.59 29.51 -14.66
CA ALA A 133 -22.03 28.63 -13.58
C ALA A 133 -21.75 29.23 -12.19
N TYR A 134 -22.67 29.03 -11.25
CA TYR A 134 -22.49 29.45 -9.86
C TYR A 134 -21.79 28.33 -9.06
N ASN A 135 -20.47 28.19 -9.26
CA ASN A 135 -19.66 27.13 -8.65
C ASN A 135 -18.66 27.63 -7.60
N GLU A 136 -18.75 28.89 -7.17
CA GLU A 136 -17.81 29.51 -6.22
C GLU A 136 -17.76 28.74 -4.88
N VAL A 137 -18.88 28.13 -4.47
CA VAL A 137 -18.94 27.27 -3.27
C VAL A 137 -17.97 26.10 -3.38
N TYR A 138 -17.84 25.48 -4.55
CA TYR A 138 -16.92 24.36 -4.76
C TYR A 138 -15.46 24.83 -4.81
N VAL A 139 -15.18 25.98 -5.41
CA VAL A 139 -13.83 26.57 -5.44
C VAL A 139 -13.29 26.77 -4.02
N GLU A 140 -14.12 27.29 -3.12
CA GLU A 140 -13.69 27.59 -1.75
C GLU A 140 -13.65 26.32 -0.87
N ASN A 141 -14.68 25.48 -0.98
CA ASN A 141 -14.97 24.45 0.01
C ASN A 141 -14.58 23.04 -0.39
N TYR A 142 -14.45 22.71 -1.69
CA TYR A 142 -14.29 21.32 -2.12
C TYR A 142 -13.09 20.62 -1.47
N LEU A 143 -11.92 21.28 -1.47
CA LEU A 143 -10.73 20.73 -0.81
C LEU A 143 -10.77 20.86 0.72
N ARG A 144 -11.43 21.88 1.27
CA ARG A 144 -11.22 22.32 2.67
C ARG A 144 -12.33 21.88 3.63
N HIS A 145 -13.56 21.79 3.15
CA HIS A 145 -14.72 21.62 4.02
C HIS A 145 -14.92 20.14 4.41
N PRO A 146 -15.24 19.82 5.67
CA PRO A 146 -15.35 18.44 6.15
C PRO A 146 -16.33 17.56 5.37
N ALA A 147 -17.40 18.15 4.83
CA ALA A 147 -18.39 17.42 4.02
C ALA A 147 -17.80 16.78 2.76
N TYR A 148 -16.68 17.30 2.24
CA TYR A 148 -16.02 16.80 1.03
C TYR A 148 -14.79 15.92 1.32
N ASN A 149 -14.52 15.58 2.57
CA ASN A 149 -13.31 14.83 2.95
C ASN A 149 -13.17 13.49 2.23
N LEU A 150 -14.27 12.76 2.01
CA LEU A 150 -14.29 11.44 1.36
C LEU A 150 -14.51 11.50 -0.16
N TYR A 151 -14.56 12.71 -0.74
CA TYR A 151 -14.68 12.89 -2.18
C TYR A 151 -13.29 12.81 -2.83
N PRO A 152 -13.20 12.39 -4.10
CA PRO A 152 -11.93 12.31 -4.79
C PRO A 152 -11.30 13.70 -4.93
N VAL A 153 -9.98 13.77 -4.85
CA VAL A 153 -9.24 15.01 -5.09
C VAL A 153 -9.34 15.40 -6.58
N VAL A 154 -9.56 16.68 -6.85
CA VAL A 154 -9.72 17.23 -8.21
C VAL A 154 -8.82 18.44 -8.37
N GLY A 155 -8.37 18.71 -9.61
CA GLY A 155 -7.46 19.82 -9.92
C GLY A 155 -5.98 19.45 -9.73
N VAL A 156 -5.65 18.16 -9.78
CA VAL A 156 -4.27 17.66 -9.60
C VAL A 156 -3.66 17.35 -10.97
N SER A 157 -2.45 17.85 -11.21
CA SER A 157 -1.67 17.54 -12.41
C SER A 157 -1.03 16.15 -12.34
N TRP A 158 -0.64 15.60 -13.48
CA TRP A 158 0.05 14.30 -13.54
C TRP A 158 1.33 14.28 -12.68
N VAL A 159 2.11 15.37 -12.70
CA VAL A 159 3.34 15.47 -11.89
C VAL A 159 3.03 15.48 -10.40
N GLN A 160 1.99 16.19 -9.98
CA GLN A 160 1.55 16.20 -8.58
C GLN A 160 1.05 14.82 -8.13
N ALA A 161 0.28 14.12 -8.97
CA ALA A 161 -0.19 12.78 -8.68
C ALA A 161 0.97 11.77 -8.52
N MET A 162 1.99 11.87 -9.38
CA MET A 162 3.19 11.03 -9.26
C MET A 162 3.97 11.31 -7.97
N ARG A 163 4.12 12.59 -7.58
CA ARG A 163 4.78 12.97 -6.31
C ARG A 163 4.02 12.46 -5.09
N TYR A 164 2.69 12.55 -5.12
CA TYR A 164 1.84 11.98 -4.07
C TYR A 164 2.03 10.46 -3.95
N ALA A 165 2.05 9.74 -5.06
CA ALA A 165 2.26 8.29 -5.06
C ALA A 165 3.65 7.89 -4.53
N SER A 166 4.69 8.66 -4.88
CA SER A 166 6.04 8.49 -4.33
C SER A 166 6.04 8.68 -2.81
N TRP A 167 5.50 9.80 -2.34
CA TRP A 167 5.39 10.09 -0.90
C TRP A 167 4.63 9.00 -0.14
N ARG A 168 3.47 8.57 -0.66
CA ARG A 168 2.69 7.50 -0.04
C ARG A 168 3.50 6.21 0.07
N THR A 169 4.26 5.87 -0.96
CA THR A 169 5.14 4.69 -0.96
C THR A 169 6.16 4.78 0.16
N ASP A 170 6.82 5.94 0.31
CA ASP A 170 7.78 6.17 1.38
C ASP A 170 7.15 6.04 2.78
N ARG A 171 5.99 6.67 3.00
CA ARG A 171 5.27 6.60 4.29
C ARG A 171 4.82 5.20 4.66
N VAL A 172 4.31 4.43 3.70
CA VAL A 172 3.88 3.04 3.93
C VAL A 172 5.08 2.16 4.26
N ASN A 173 6.18 2.30 3.51
CA ASN A 173 7.39 1.53 3.74
C ASN A 173 8.03 1.86 5.10
N GLU A 174 8.08 3.14 5.44
CA GLU A 174 8.52 3.60 6.75
C GLU A 174 7.71 2.96 7.89
N GLN A 175 6.37 2.99 7.78
CA GLN A 175 5.48 2.38 8.76
C GLN A 175 5.71 0.86 8.89
N ILE A 176 5.95 0.17 7.78
CA ILE A 176 6.28 -1.26 7.78
C ILE A 176 7.60 -1.50 8.52
N LEU A 177 8.65 -0.70 8.25
CA LEU A 177 9.95 -0.82 8.92
C LEU A 177 9.86 -0.53 10.42
N ILE A 178 9.03 0.42 10.83
CA ILE A 178 8.76 0.72 12.24
C ILE A 178 8.02 -0.46 12.91
N ASN A 179 7.00 -1.01 12.25
CA ASN A 179 6.21 -2.14 12.75
C ASN A 179 7.07 -3.42 12.92
N GLU A 180 8.02 -3.65 12.01
CA GLU A 180 8.99 -4.75 12.08
C GLU A 180 10.14 -4.48 13.08
N GLY A 181 10.18 -3.28 13.66
CA GLY A 181 11.18 -2.88 14.65
C GLY A 181 12.58 -2.68 14.07
N VAL A 182 12.67 -2.32 12.79
CA VAL A 182 13.93 -1.93 12.13
C VAL A 182 14.22 -0.46 12.41
N LEU A 183 13.23 0.41 12.21
CA LEU A 183 13.33 1.84 12.48
C LEU A 183 12.60 2.23 13.77
N ASN A 184 13.06 3.30 14.41
CA ASN A 184 12.36 3.94 15.52
C ASN A 184 11.29 4.90 14.99
N HIS A 185 10.16 5.00 15.70
CA HIS A 185 9.14 6.00 15.38
C HIS A 185 9.61 7.38 15.82
N MET A 186 9.86 8.28 14.86
CA MET A 186 10.29 9.65 15.10
C MET A 186 9.13 10.62 14.78
N PRO A 187 8.47 11.20 15.79
CA PRO A 187 7.39 12.15 15.55
C PRO A 187 7.91 13.46 14.95
N ASP A 188 9.15 13.85 15.22
CA ASP A 188 9.71 15.16 14.86
C ASP A 188 10.72 15.09 13.69
N GLN A 189 10.41 14.32 12.65
CA GLN A 189 11.21 14.28 11.42
C GLN A 189 11.21 15.65 10.72
N GLN A 190 12.41 16.14 10.37
CA GLN A 190 12.60 17.39 9.65
C GLN A 190 13.63 17.21 8.53
N ASP A 191 13.36 17.82 7.37
CA ASP A 191 14.26 17.91 6.22
C ASP A 191 14.95 16.56 5.90
N ALA A 192 16.27 16.48 6.01
CA ALA A 192 17.05 15.28 5.68
C ALA A 192 16.72 14.03 6.52
N ASP A 193 16.06 14.18 7.67
CA ASP A 193 15.69 13.04 8.53
C ASP A 193 14.43 12.30 8.04
N HIS A 194 13.76 12.79 7.00
CA HIS A 194 12.60 12.09 6.46
C HIS A 194 12.99 10.77 5.77
N PHE A 195 12.11 9.77 5.85
CA PHE A 195 12.34 8.50 5.18
C PHE A 195 12.18 8.65 3.66
N ASN A 196 13.06 7.97 2.91
CA ASN A 196 13.00 7.81 1.47
C ASN A 196 13.39 6.37 1.11
N SER A 197 12.52 5.69 0.38
CA SER A 197 12.68 4.27 0.05
C SER A 197 13.92 4.02 -0.82
N GLU A 198 14.22 4.91 -1.77
CA GLU A 198 15.38 4.76 -2.65
C GLU A 198 16.69 4.96 -1.88
N VAL A 199 16.77 6.01 -1.05
CA VAL A 199 17.95 6.27 -0.21
C VAL A 199 18.19 5.09 0.73
N TYR A 200 17.13 4.56 1.35
CA TYR A 200 17.25 3.42 2.27
C TYR A 200 17.82 2.16 1.57
N LEU A 201 17.46 1.92 0.31
CA LEU A 201 17.92 0.75 -0.44
C LEU A 201 19.33 0.93 -1.02
N TYR A 202 19.68 2.13 -1.49
CA TYR A 202 20.90 2.36 -2.25
C TYR A 202 22.04 3.00 -1.43
N MET A 203 21.72 3.83 -0.43
CA MET A 203 22.69 4.50 0.42
C MET A 203 22.76 3.83 1.80
N GLN A 204 23.70 2.90 1.93
CA GLN A 204 23.94 2.22 3.20
C GLN A 204 24.53 3.19 4.23
N GLY A 205 23.81 3.43 5.33
CA GLY A 205 24.33 4.18 6.48
C GLY A 205 23.53 5.42 6.87
N GLU A 206 22.76 6.00 5.97
CA GLU A 206 22.04 7.28 6.21
C GLU A 206 21.03 7.17 7.36
N TYR A 207 20.28 6.05 7.43
CA TYR A 207 19.28 5.81 8.47
C TYR A 207 19.82 5.12 9.73
N THR A 208 21.14 5.03 9.93
CA THR A 208 21.74 4.36 11.10
C THR A 208 21.33 4.98 12.43
N GLN A 209 21.16 6.31 12.47
CA GLN A 209 20.71 7.03 13.66
C GLN A 209 19.25 6.70 14.03
N GLN A 210 18.45 6.32 13.04
CA GLN A 210 17.04 5.95 13.20
C GLN A 210 16.87 4.44 13.45
N ASN A 211 17.92 3.65 13.23
CA ASN A 211 17.90 2.20 13.38
C ASN A 211 17.76 1.81 14.85
N ARG A 212 16.81 0.93 15.13
CA ARG A 212 16.59 0.39 16.48
C ARG A 212 17.61 -0.68 16.86
N LYS A 213 18.23 -1.35 15.87
CA LYS A 213 19.09 -2.53 16.08
C LYS A 213 20.58 -2.23 16.19
N GLY A 214 20.99 -0.96 16.16
CA GLY A 214 22.41 -0.55 16.24
C GLY A 214 23.17 -0.81 14.96
#